data_AF-A0A933HQB0-F1
#
_entry.id   AF-A0A933HQB0-F1
#
_cell.length_a   1.000
_cell.length_b   1.000
_cell.length_c   1.000
_cell.angle_alpha   90.00
_cell.angle_beta   90.00
_cell.angle_gamma   90.00
#
_symmetry.space_group_name_H-M   'P 1'
#
loop_
_entity.id
_entity.type
_entity.pdbx_description
1 polymer ?
#
loop_
_entity_poly.entity_id
_entity_poly.type
_entity_poly.pdbx_seq_one_letter_code
_entity_poly.pdbx_strand_id
1 'polypeptide(L)'
;MLRHRFIRLIALSFLIALLLLPPLLSHADQPPRVFAFYYAWFDEQAWSPNRVSDLPAEKYVSRDPSAMARHIDQAQSAGIDAFVVSWLGPGNLTDERFKTMLDIANEKQFAMSLDFEAQQYGSRESLIHALTYVRDQWMPHGAFARVNGKPILFFWREQVRSVDEWVEIRNAVDPRHDQIWIAEGVNIGYQRVFDGHHLYSIAWSPDVNATLNDWAKRVRRAGADKLWVATAMPGYDDTRTTRAVTFARSREGGNFYRATWNAAIASHPDLVVITSFNEWVEASQIEPSVTYGNQYLDLTREYAAQFKSAAPPSAQEKLALAAAAAPRPTPTYGMVAAPFPPPAASFPSPTRGPSPTPTATPISFAAYRTTDILRVRSGPGTTYEMLGKLPRDFVLDILGRSEDSQWLAIAYPDFGSLGWVSAEFVTPRDGHEQFPVEVAPLETDAGAKNVPTSQDTQDVPALPDAQDPLPIWY
;
A
#
# COMPACT_ATOMS: atom_id res chain seq x y z
N MET A 1 9.66 66.96 -5.21
CA MET A 1 10.31 65.99 -6.13
C MET A 1 10.86 64.73 -5.44
N LEU A 2 11.37 64.78 -4.20
CA LEU A 2 11.97 63.62 -3.52
C LEU A 2 10.98 62.48 -3.19
N ARG A 3 9.76 62.81 -2.73
CA ARG A 3 8.72 61.82 -2.39
C ARG A 3 8.26 60.92 -3.55
N HIS A 4 8.24 61.46 -4.77
CA HIS A 4 7.80 60.71 -5.97
C HIS A 4 8.88 59.75 -6.50
N ARG A 5 10.17 60.05 -6.24
CA ARG A 5 11.28 59.15 -6.59
C ARG A 5 11.35 57.96 -5.63
N PHE A 6 11.06 58.16 -4.34
CA PHE A 6 11.04 57.10 -3.34
C PHE A 6 9.93 56.07 -3.57
N ILE A 7 8.72 56.51 -3.93
CA ILE A 7 7.59 55.62 -4.24
C ILE A 7 7.85 54.80 -5.51
N ARG A 8 8.50 55.38 -6.53
CA ARG A 8 8.88 54.66 -7.76
C ARG A 8 9.97 53.61 -7.52
N LEU A 9 10.91 53.88 -6.61
CA LEU A 9 11.93 52.90 -6.22
C LEU A 9 11.34 51.72 -5.45
N ILE A 10 10.43 51.96 -4.48
CA ILE A 10 9.75 50.86 -3.75
C ILE A 10 8.86 50.04 -4.68
N ALA A 11 8.13 50.68 -5.61
CA ALA A 11 7.30 49.99 -6.59
C ALA A 11 8.14 49.15 -7.57
N LEU A 12 9.32 49.64 -7.99
CA LEU A 12 10.23 48.89 -8.85
C LEU A 12 10.90 47.72 -8.11
N SER A 13 11.26 47.89 -6.82
CA SER A 13 11.75 46.81 -5.97
C SER A 13 10.71 45.73 -5.71
N PHE A 14 9.43 46.10 -5.52
CA PHE A 14 8.33 45.15 -5.41
C PHE A 14 8.08 44.40 -6.73
N LEU A 15 8.21 45.09 -7.87
CA LEU A 15 8.03 44.46 -9.19
C LEU A 15 9.17 43.48 -9.52
N ILE A 16 10.41 43.80 -9.13
CA ILE A 16 11.57 42.90 -9.29
C ILE A 16 11.49 41.71 -8.32
N ALA A 17 11.01 41.91 -7.08
CA ALA A 17 10.75 40.81 -6.14
C ALA A 17 9.62 39.88 -6.62
N LEU A 18 8.62 40.41 -7.34
CA LEU A 18 7.54 39.61 -7.94
C LEU A 18 8.01 38.79 -9.16
N LEU A 19 9.06 39.26 -9.87
CA LEU A 19 9.69 38.57 -11.01
C LEU A 19 10.77 37.55 -10.60
N LEU A 20 11.22 37.57 -9.34
CA LEU A 20 12.20 36.64 -8.77
C LEU A 20 11.57 35.56 -7.87
N LEU A 21 10.27 35.66 -7.59
CA LEU A 21 9.53 34.52 -7.07
C LEU A 21 9.48 33.46 -8.18
N PRO A 22 9.97 32.22 -7.95
CA PRO A 22 9.72 31.15 -8.90
C PRO A 22 8.21 31.11 -9.14
N PRO A 23 7.75 30.94 -10.40
CA PRO A 23 6.33 30.78 -10.65
C PRO A 23 5.84 29.70 -9.68
N LEU A 24 4.76 29.99 -8.95
CA LEU A 24 4.00 28.95 -8.29
C LEU A 24 3.53 28.03 -9.41
N LEU A 25 4.31 26.98 -9.68
CA LEU A 25 3.92 25.93 -10.59
C LEU A 25 2.57 25.46 -10.08
N SER A 26 1.56 25.60 -10.94
CA SER A 26 0.26 25.05 -10.62
C SER A 26 0.42 23.53 -10.50
N HIS A 27 -0.51 22.86 -9.81
CA HIS A 27 -0.53 21.40 -9.70
C HIS A 27 -0.48 20.68 -11.07
N ALA A 28 -0.76 21.39 -12.17
CA ALA A 28 -0.75 20.91 -13.55
C ALA A 28 0.62 21.01 -14.28
N ASP A 29 1.66 21.60 -13.66
CA ASP A 29 2.95 21.85 -14.34
C ASP A 29 4.10 20.92 -13.93
N GLN A 30 3.89 19.96 -13.01
CA GLN A 30 4.91 18.96 -12.69
C GLN A 30 4.88 17.82 -13.72
N PRO A 31 6.02 17.42 -14.31
CA PRO A 31 6.03 16.33 -15.28
C PRO A 31 5.59 15.02 -14.60
N PRO A 32 4.89 14.12 -15.32
CA PRO A 32 4.56 12.80 -14.81
C PRO A 32 5.82 12.06 -14.35
N ARG A 33 5.71 11.31 -13.25
CA ARG A 33 6.85 10.60 -12.67
C ARG A 33 6.64 9.10 -12.59
N VAL A 34 7.72 8.36 -12.74
CA VAL A 34 7.77 6.90 -12.67
C VAL A 34 8.69 6.51 -11.53
N PHE A 35 8.15 5.85 -10.51
CA PHE A 35 8.92 5.33 -9.38
C PHE A 35 9.04 3.80 -9.50
N ALA A 36 9.97 3.20 -8.76
CA ALA A 36 10.07 1.75 -8.65
C ALA A 36 10.39 1.31 -7.22
N PHE A 37 9.73 0.27 -6.72
CA PHE A 37 10.08 -0.35 -5.45
C PHE A 37 11.48 -0.95 -5.52
N TYR A 38 12.28 -0.72 -4.48
CA TYR A 38 13.68 -1.12 -4.40
C TYR A 38 13.99 -1.79 -3.06
N TYR A 39 14.75 -2.87 -3.13
CA TYR A 39 15.10 -3.70 -2.00
C TYR A 39 16.61 -3.68 -1.78
N ALA A 40 16.99 -3.14 -0.63
CA ALA A 40 18.37 -2.97 -0.23
C ALA A 40 18.81 -4.06 0.77
N TRP A 41 18.29 -5.28 0.69
CA TRP A 41 18.50 -6.34 1.70
C TRP A 41 19.35 -7.54 1.27
N PHE A 42 19.77 -7.64 0.01
CA PHE A 42 20.55 -8.78 -0.50
C PHE A 42 21.97 -8.82 0.08
N ASP A 43 22.38 -10.01 0.55
CA ASP A 43 23.70 -10.31 1.12
C ASP A 43 24.45 -11.34 0.25
N GLU A 44 25.60 -11.82 0.75
CA GLU A 44 26.44 -12.80 0.07
C GLU A 44 25.73 -14.14 -0.22
N GLN A 45 24.60 -14.43 0.44
CA GLN A 45 23.82 -15.67 0.32
C GLN A 45 22.57 -15.53 -0.54
N ALA A 46 22.22 -14.31 -0.98
CA ALA A 46 21.01 -14.03 -1.75
C ALA A 46 20.90 -14.85 -3.05
N TRP A 47 22.03 -15.06 -3.74
CA TRP A 47 22.05 -15.55 -5.12
C TRP A 47 22.14 -17.07 -5.24
N SER A 48 21.11 -17.74 -4.72
CA SER A 48 20.97 -19.21 -4.77
C SER A 48 19.74 -19.62 -5.59
N PRO A 49 19.82 -20.67 -6.44
CA PRO A 49 18.67 -21.18 -7.20
C PRO A 49 17.48 -21.62 -6.34
N ASN A 50 17.71 -21.92 -5.07
CA ASN A 50 16.64 -22.30 -4.12
C ASN A 50 15.91 -21.09 -3.53
N ARG A 51 16.42 -19.86 -3.72
CA ARG A 51 15.84 -18.63 -3.16
C ARG A 51 15.24 -17.72 -4.21
N VAL A 52 15.81 -17.70 -5.41
CA VAL A 52 15.41 -16.79 -6.49
C VAL A 52 15.19 -17.56 -7.79
N SER A 53 14.26 -17.09 -8.60
CA SER A 53 13.89 -17.74 -9.87
C SER A 53 14.83 -17.44 -11.03
N ASP A 54 15.64 -16.40 -10.88
CA ASP A 54 16.62 -15.93 -11.85
C ASP A 54 17.76 -15.22 -11.10
N LEU A 55 18.84 -14.87 -11.81
CA LEU A 55 20.00 -14.20 -11.24
C LEU A 55 20.21 -12.81 -11.85
N PRO A 56 20.71 -11.83 -11.08
CA PRO A 56 21.15 -10.56 -11.65
C PRO A 56 22.26 -10.79 -12.66
N ALA A 57 22.28 -9.97 -13.71
CA ALA A 57 23.33 -10.01 -14.72
C ALA A 57 24.72 -9.80 -14.08
N GLU A 58 24.78 -9.00 -13.01
CA GLU A 58 25.95 -8.84 -12.16
C GLU A 58 25.54 -9.01 -10.69
N LYS A 59 26.02 -10.08 -10.04
CA LYS A 59 25.72 -10.35 -8.62
C LYS A 59 26.30 -9.26 -7.72
N TYR A 60 25.55 -8.88 -6.70
CA TYR A 60 25.93 -7.81 -5.78
C TYR A 60 25.55 -8.11 -4.33
N VAL A 61 26.10 -7.35 -3.40
CA VAL A 61 25.55 -7.22 -2.05
C VAL A 61 25.00 -5.81 -1.90
N SER A 62 23.87 -5.65 -1.21
CA SER A 62 23.15 -4.37 -1.18
C SER A 62 23.89 -3.26 -0.43
N ARG A 63 24.97 -3.60 0.29
CA ARG A 63 25.87 -2.62 0.93
C ARG A 63 26.94 -2.06 -0.01
N ASP A 64 27.07 -2.57 -1.23
CA ASP A 64 28.07 -2.10 -2.20
C ASP A 64 27.61 -0.79 -2.87
N PRO A 65 28.30 0.35 -2.64
CA PRO A 65 27.98 1.62 -3.28
C PRO A 65 28.03 1.56 -4.82
N SER A 66 28.89 0.71 -5.38
CA SER A 66 29.03 0.55 -6.84
C SER A 66 27.77 -0.07 -7.44
N ALA A 67 27.19 -1.05 -6.75
CA ALA A 67 25.91 -1.64 -7.14
C ALA A 67 24.76 -0.62 -7.04
N MET A 68 24.69 0.15 -5.94
CA MET A 68 23.70 1.22 -5.80
C MET A 68 23.79 2.25 -6.95
N ALA A 69 25.02 2.70 -7.26
CA ALA A 69 25.28 3.64 -8.34
C ALA A 69 24.86 3.07 -9.71
N ARG A 70 25.22 1.81 -10.01
CA ARG A 70 24.81 1.11 -11.23
C ARG A 70 23.30 1.00 -11.34
N HIS A 71 22.59 0.69 -10.26
CA HIS A 71 21.14 0.57 -10.27
C HIS A 71 20.45 1.91 -10.55
N ILE A 72 21.00 3.02 -10.01
CA ILE A 72 20.53 4.37 -10.33
C ILE A 72 20.75 4.67 -11.82
N ASP A 73 21.93 4.36 -12.37
CA ASP A 73 22.22 4.58 -13.80
C ASP A 73 21.26 3.76 -14.70
N GLN A 74 20.98 2.51 -14.33
CA GLN A 74 20.02 1.65 -15.01
C GLN A 74 18.60 2.23 -14.95
N ALA A 75 18.15 2.67 -13.77
CA ALA A 75 16.84 3.26 -13.57
C ALA A 75 16.66 4.57 -14.35
N GLN A 76 17.64 5.47 -14.30
CA GLN A 76 17.65 6.69 -15.10
C GLN A 76 17.59 6.38 -16.60
N SER A 77 18.36 5.39 -17.06
CA SER A 77 18.33 4.96 -18.46
C SER A 77 16.96 4.46 -18.90
N ALA A 78 16.18 3.89 -17.97
CA ALA A 78 14.83 3.39 -18.20
C ALA A 78 13.74 4.45 -18.00
N GLY A 79 14.10 5.69 -17.65
CA GLY A 79 13.14 6.75 -17.39
C GLY A 79 12.44 6.65 -16.03
N ILE A 80 13.01 5.94 -15.06
CA ILE A 80 12.58 5.95 -13.66
C ILE A 80 13.17 7.20 -12.99
N ASP A 81 12.38 7.89 -12.17
CA ASP A 81 12.74 9.15 -11.51
C ASP A 81 13.16 8.96 -10.04
N ALA A 82 12.62 7.92 -9.39
CA ALA A 82 12.93 7.63 -8.01
C ALA A 82 12.84 6.14 -7.68
N PHE A 83 13.59 5.71 -6.69
CA PHE A 83 13.33 4.45 -6.00
C PHE A 83 12.48 4.68 -4.75
N VAL A 84 11.61 3.71 -4.45
CA VAL A 84 10.87 3.60 -3.20
C VAL A 84 11.50 2.46 -2.41
N VAL A 85 12.37 2.79 -1.46
CA VAL A 85 13.26 1.82 -0.80
C VAL A 85 12.55 1.21 0.41
N SER A 86 12.41 -0.12 0.45
CA SER A 86 11.93 -0.83 1.64
C SER A 86 12.81 -0.53 2.84
N TRP A 87 12.19 -0.11 3.94
CA TRP A 87 12.90 0.42 5.11
C TRP A 87 12.26 -0.04 6.41
N LEU A 88 13.10 -0.65 7.26
CA LEU A 88 12.67 -1.37 8.45
C LEU A 88 12.76 -0.55 9.74
N GLY A 89 13.56 0.51 9.77
CA GLY A 89 13.61 1.38 10.94
C GLY A 89 14.97 2.00 11.26
N PRO A 90 14.99 3.00 12.16
CA PRO A 90 16.22 3.68 12.56
C PRO A 90 17.23 2.67 13.13
N GLY A 91 18.49 2.76 12.69
CA GLY A 91 19.57 1.87 13.15
C GLY A 91 19.53 0.44 12.57
N ASN A 92 18.56 0.12 11.71
CA ASN A 92 18.58 -1.10 10.91
C ASN A 92 19.57 -0.98 9.73
N LEU A 93 20.04 -2.09 9.18
CA LEU A 93 20.88 -2.09 7.97
C LEU A 93 20.23 -1.37 6.78
N THR A 94 18.89 -1.40 6.67
CA THR A 94 18.15 -0.67 5.63
C THR A 94 18.26 0.84 5.79
N ASP A 95 18.42 1.36 7.00
CA ASP A 95 18.59 2.77 7.32
C ASP A 95 19.99 3.28 6.95
N GLU A 96 21.02 2.53 7.33
CA GLU A 96 22.41 2.83 6.94
C GLU A 96 22.60 2.79 5.42
N ARG A 97 21.99 1.81 4.76
CA ARG A 97 22.00 1.69 3.29
C ARG A 97 21.23 2.82 2.65
N PHE A 98 20.08 3.20 3.19
CA PHE A 98 19.29 4.32 2.67
C PHE A 98 20.06 5.64 2.71
N LYS A 99 20.79 5.91 3.79
CA LYS A 99 21.70 7.08 3.87
C LYS A 99 22.71 7.09 2.71
N THR A 100 23.40 5.96 2.51
CA THR A 100 24.39 5.84 1.42
C THR A 100 23.73 6.02 0.05
N MET A 101 22.54 5.46 -0.14
CA MET A 101 21.77 5.61 -1.37
C MET A 101 21.34 7.06 -1.61
N LEU A 102 20.95 7.80 -0.57
CA LEU A 102 20.61 9.22 -0.66
C LEU A 102 21.81 10.05 -1.15
N ASP A 103 23.00 9.82 -0.60
CA ASP A 103 24.23 10.51 -0.99
C ASP A 103 24.54 10.27 -2.49
N ILE A 104 24.55 9.01 -2.92
CA ILE A 104 24.79 8.63 -4.32
C ILE A 104 23.71 9.20 -5.24
N ALA A 105 22.44 9.14 -4.83
CA ALA A 105 21.32 9.68 -5.61
C ALA A 105 21.44 11.19 -5.79
N ASN A 106 21.88 11.91 -4.77
CA ASN A 106 22.10 13.36 -4.86
C ASN A 106 23.21 13.70 -5.86
N GLU A 107 24.32 12.95 -5.86
CA GLU A 107 25.39 13.11 -6.86
C GLU A 107 24.91 12.81 -8.28
N LYS A 108 24.04 11.81 -8.44
CA LYS A 108 23.48 11.38 -9.74
C LYS A 108 22.22 12.12 -10.16
N GLN A 109 21.75 13.09 -9.38
CA GLN A 109 20.48 13.81 -9.61
C GLN A 109 19.27 12.86 -9.75
N PHE A 110 19.23 11.84 -8.91
CA PHE A 110 18.13 10.87 -8.80
C PHE A 110 17.43 11.05 -7.45
N ALA A 111 16.18 10.61 -7.35
CA ALA A 111 15.40 10.75 -6.12
C ALA A 111 15.19 9.42 -5.39
N MET A 112 14.96 9.50 -4.09
CA MET A 112 14.72 8.36 -3.21
C MET A 112 13.53 8.65 -2.29
N SER A 113 12.60 7.71 -2.20
CA SER A 113 11.51 7.64 -1.24
C SER A 113 11.70 6.41 -0.37
N LEU A 114 10.92 6.31 0.70
CA LEU A 114 10.82 5.10 1.50
C LEU A 114 9.50 4.38 1.24
N ASP A 115 9.54 3.06 1.34
CA ASP A 115 8.41 2.19 1.64
C ASP A 115 8.53 1.81 3.12
N PHE A 116 7.76 2.51 3.95
CA PHE A 116 7.84 2.42 5.41
C PHE A 116 7.13 1.15 5.88
N GLU A 117 7.89 0.21 6.44
CA GLU A 117 7.35 -1.06 6.93
C GLU A 117 6.64 -0.89 8.29
N ALA A 118 5.36 -0.54 8.26
CA ALA A 118 4.58 -0.24 9.46
C ALA A 118 4.47 -1.42 10.44
N GLN A 119 4.53 -2.65 9.92
CA GLN A 119 4.49 -3.88 10.73
C GLN A 119 5.66 -4.04 11.72
N GLN A 120 6.77 -3.31 11.52
CA GLN A 120 7.95 -3.42 12.40
C GLN A 120 7.70 -2.82 13.79
N TYR A 121 6.66 -2.00 13.93
CA TYR A 121 6.42 -1.21 15.13
C TYR A 121 5.28 -1.81 15.93
N GLY A 122 5.57 -2.35 17.12
CA GLY A 122 4.57 -2.97 17.98
C GLY A 122 3.59 -2.00 18.66
N SER A 123 4.01 -0.74 18.90
CA SER A 123 3.19 0.29 19.55
C SER A 123 2.99 1.51 18.66
N ARG A 124 1.97 2.32 18.97
CA ARG A 124 1.70 3.60 18.29
C ARG A 124 2.85 4.58 18.50
N GLU A 125 3.42 4.60 19.71
CA GLU A 125 4.50 5.51 20.09
C GLU A 125 5.79 5.22 19.32
N SER A 126 6.16 3.94 19.14
CA SER A 126 7.36 3.58 18.37
C SER A 126 7.20 3.90 16.88
N LEU A 127 6.00 3.72 16.34
CA LEU A 127 5.66 4.10 14.96
C LEU A 127 5.73 5.63 14.77
N ILE A 128 5.14 6.43 15.67
CA ILE A 128 5.25 7.89 15.65
C ILE A 128 6.71 8.34 15.73
N HIS A 129 7.51 7.71 16.60
CA HIS A 129 8.93 8.01 16.73
C HIS A 129 9.68 7.74 15.42
N ALA A 130 9.45 6.60 14.78
CA ALA A 130 10.11 6.26 13.51
C ALA A 130 9.69 7.18 12.36
N LEU A 131 8.42 7.54 12.24
CA LEU A 131 7.98 8.52 11.22
C LEU A 131 8.55 9.92 11.50
N THR A 132 8.64 10.31 12.76
CA THR A 132 9.30 11.55 13.18
C THR A 132 10.78 11.53 12.80
N TYR A 133 11.47 10.40 13.01
CA TYR A 133 12.84 10.20 12.58
C TYR A 133 13.00 10.38 11.06
N VAL A 134 12.14 9.75 10.24
CA VAL A 134 12.17 9.92 8.78
C VAL A 134 11.97 11.38 8.38
N ARG A 135 10.99 12.07 9.00
CA ARG A 135 10.71 13.49 8.76
C ARG A 135 11.91 14.37 9.05
N ASP A 136 12.60 14.13 10.16
CA ASP A 136 13.63 15.03 10.65
C ASP A 136 15.03 14.70 10.07
N GLN A 137 15.30 13.43 9.78
CA GLN A 137 16.60 12.98 9.27
C GLN A 137 16.65 12.89 7.74
N TRP A 138 15.63 12.30 7.12
CA TRP A 138 15.68 11.93 5.71
C TRP A 138 14.98 12.90 4.78
N MET A 139 13.80 13.39 5.13
CA MET A 139 13.03 14.30 4.27
C MET A 139 13.72 15.65 3.96
N PRO A 140 14.64 16.20 4.78
CA PRO A 140 15.40 17.40 4.42
C PRO A 140 16.46 17.15 3.33
N HIS A 141 16.83 15.90 3.07
CA HIS A 141 17.88 15.57 2.11
C HIS A 141 17.48 15.97 0.68
N GLY A 142 18.43 16.51 -0.10
CA GLY A 142 18.17 17.03 -1.45
C GLY A 142 17.66 15.99 -2.44
N ALA A 143 18.05 14.73 -2.25
CA ALA A 143 17.58 13.59 -3.04
C ALA A 143 16.29 12.95 -2.50
N PHE A 144 15.70 13.41 -1.40
CA PHE A 144 14.43 12.85 -0.94
C PHE A 144 13.32 13.24 -1.92
N ALA A 145 12.58 12.25 -2.42
CA ALA A 145 11.60 12.42 -3.48
C ALA A 145 10.48 13.38 -3.05
N ARG A 146 10.10 14.27 -3.97
CA ARG A 146 9.03 15.25 -3.74
C ARG A 146 8.01 15.27 -4.85
N VAL A 147 6.74 15.18 -4.54
CA VAL A 147 5.63 15.39 -5.49
C VAL A 147 4.89 16.65 -5.04
N ASN A 148 4.60 17.56 -5.98
CA ASN A 148 3.97 18.85 -5.67
C ASN A 148 4.71 19.65 -4.56
N GLY A 149 6.04 19.54 -4.53
CA GLY A 149 6.92 20.19 -3.53
C GLY A 149 6.97 19.48 -2.17
N LYS A 150 6.10 18.51 -1.90
CA LYS A 150 6.02 17.79 -0.61
C LYS A 150 6.81 16.50 -0.65
N PRO A 151 7.52 16.09 0.44
CA PRO A 151 8.13 14.77 0.54
C PRO A 151 7.06 13.70 0.38
N ILE A 152 7.33 12.66 -0.40
CA ILE A 152 6.42 11.52 -0.60
C ILE A 152 6.95 10.28 0.13
N LEU A 153 6.04 9.55 0.76
CA LEU A 153 6.31 8.33 1.53
C LEU A 153 5.27 7.26 1.17
N PHE A 154 5.72 6.03 0.98
CA PHE A 154 4.87 4.86 0.78
C PHE A 154 4.84 4.06 2.07
N PHE A 155 3.78 3.28 2.26
CA PHE A 155 3.60 2.49 3.46
C PHE A 155 3.28 1.06 3.07
N TRP A 156 4.03 0.14 3.66
CA TRP A 156 3.76 -1.27 3.60
C TRP A 156 3.18 -1.72 4.93
N ARG A 157 2.13 -2.55 4.86
CA ARG A 157 1.47 -3.14 6.02
C ARG A 157 0.83 -2.11 6.94
N GLU A 158 0.34 -0.99 6.42
CA GLU A 158 -0.38 0.01 7.20
C GLU A 158 -1.65 -0.55 7.87
N GLN A 159 -2.21 -1.64 7.32
CA GLN A 159 -3.38 -2.34 7.84
C GLN A 159 -3.17 -3.05 9.19
N VAL A 160 -1.95 -3.07 9.72
CA VAL A 160 -1.71 -3.49 11.11
C VAL A 160 -2.28 -2.50 12.13
N ARG A 161 -2.81 -1.36 11.67
CA ARG A 161 -3.46 -0.32 12.47
C ARG A 161 -4.80 0.07 11.86
N SER A 162 -5.71 0.57 12.70
CA SER A 162 -7.00 1.07 12.23
C SER A 162 -6.87 2.43 11.55
N VAL A 163 -7.85 2.80 10.73
CA VAL A 163 -7.88 4.14 10.09
C VAL A 163 -7.97 5.26 11.15
N ASP A 164 -8.66 5.06 12.27
CA ASP A 164 -8.75 6.06 13.35
C ASP A 164 -7.39 6.26 14.05
N GLU A 165 -6.65 5.18 14.28
CA GLU A 165 -5.31 5.27 14.85
C GLU A 165 -4.35 5.99 13.89
N TRP A 166 -4.47 5.76 12.58
CA TRP A 166 -3.70 6.53 11.60
C TRP A 166 -4.04 8.03 11.58
N VAL A 167 -5.29 8.43 11.89
CA VAL A 167 -5.63 9.86 12.08
C VAL A 167 -4.81 10.44 13.23
N GLU A 168 -4.74 9.74 14.37
CA GLU A 168 -3.96 10.18 15.53
C GLU A 168 -2.46 10.24 15.22
N ILE A 169 -1.93 9.22 14.55
CA ILE A 169 -0.52 9.17 14.12
C ILE A 169 -0.20 10.34 13.18
N ARG A 170 -1.03 10.59 12.16
CA ARG A 170 -0.79 11.70 11.21
C ARG A 170 -0.87 13.04 11.91
N ASN A 171 -1.81 13.23 12.83
CA ASN A 171 -1.92 14.45 13.64
C ASN A 171 -0.69 14.68 14.54
N ALA A 172 -0.04 13.61 15.02
CA ALA A 172 1.17 13.72 15.82
C ALA A 172 2.42 14.02 14.97
N VAL A 173 2.53 13.42 13.78
CA VAL A 173 3.75 13.49 12.94
C VAL A 173 3.72 14.65 11.95
N ASP A 174 2.58 14.86 11.29
CA ASP A 174 2.42 15.83 10.21
C ASP A 174 0.99 16.42 10.18
N PRO A 175 0.61 17.21 11.20
CA PRO A 175 -0.74 17.79 11.34
C PRO A 175 -1.10 18.81 10.26
N ARG A 176 -0.11 19.34 9.52
CA ARG A 176 -0.33 20.31 8.43
C ARG A 176 -0.40 19.64 7.06
N HIS A 177 -0.23 18.33 7.00
CA HIS A 177 -0.14 17.58 5.75
C HIS A 177 0.96 18.14 4.83
N ASP A 178 2.14 18.44 5.38
CA ASP A 178 3.30 18.91 4.61
C ASP A 178 3.99 17.76 3.85
N GLN A 179 3.59 16.51 4.11
CA GLN A 179 4.03 15.28 3.46
C GLN A 179 2.92 14.69 2.58
N ILE A 180 3.28 13.78 1.68
CA ILE A 180 2.35 12.94 0.92
C ILE A 180 2.55 11.51 1.39
N TRP A 181 1.50 10.89 1.95
CA TRP A 181 1.50 9.48 2.33
C TRP A 181 0.67 8.66 1.34
N ILE A 182 1.26 7.62 0.77
CA ILE A 182 0.59 6.71 -0.16
C ILE A 182 0.29 5.39 0.56
N ALA A 183 -0.99 5.04 0.64
CA ALA A 183 -1.47 3.77 1.16
C ALA A 183 -1.42 2.67 0.10
N GLU A 184 -1.32 1.43 0.55
CA GLU A 184 -1.28 0.22 -0.26
C GLU A 184 -2.61 -0.55 -0.17
N GLY A 185 -2.73 -1.59 -0.98
CA GLY A 185 -3.74 -2.61 -0.79
C GLY A 185 -5.11 -2.14 -1.24
N VAL A 186 -6.14 -2.56 -0.53
CA VAL A 186 -7.51 -2.54 -1.06
C VAL A 186 -8.52 -1.86 -0.13
N ASN A 187 -8.04 -1.38 1.01
CA ASN A 187 -8.90 -0.68 1.94
C ASN A 187 -8.90 0.80 1.57
N ILE A 188 -9.86 1.19 0.72
CA ILE A 188 -10.00 2.59 0.30
C ILE A 188 -10.32 3.54 1.47
N GLY A 189 -10.71 3.01 2.64
CA GLY A 189 -10.94 3.80 3.85
C GLY A 189 -9.71 4.58 4.34
N TYR A 190 -8.49 4.11 4.02
CA TYR A 190 -7.26 4.82 4.36
C TYR A 190 -7.15 6.20 3.71
N GLN A 191 -7.88 6.47 2.62
CA GLN A 191 -7.91 7.79 1.98
C GLN A 191 -8.49 8.90 2.88
N ARG A 192 -9.08 8.57 4.03
CA ARG A 192 -9.42 9.54 5.07
C ARG A 192 -8.17 10.18 5.71
N VAL A 193 -7.02 9.50 5.68
CA VAL A 193 -5.75 9.93 6.29
C VAL A 193 -4.65 10.08 5.25
N PHE A 194 -4.55 9.12 4.32
CA PHE A 194 -3.52 9.07 3.30
C PHE A 194 -3.88 9.95 2.11
N ASP A 195 -2.84 10.42 1.42
CA ASP A 195 -2.91 11.39 0.33
C ASP A 195 -3.00 10.70 -1.05
N GLY A 196 -2.71 9.40 -1.11
CA GLY A 196 -2.88 8.60 -2.32
C GLY A 196 -2.96 7.11 -2.06
N HIS A 197 -3.16 6.35 -3.13
CA HIS A 197 -3.36 4.90 -3.07
C HIS A 197 -2.64 4.21 -4.23
N HIS A 198 -2.08 3.03 -3.98
CA HIS A 198 -1.60 2.10 -5.01
C HIS A 198 -1.99 0.65 -4.67
N LEU A 199 -1.82 -0.24 -5.63
CA LEU A 199 -1.87 -1.69 -5.40
C LEU A 199 -0.45 -2.22 -5.49
N TYR A 200 0.15 -2.78 -4.44
CA TYR A 200 1.53 -3.25 -4.55
C TYR A 200 1.67 -4.34 -5.62
N SER A 201 0.84 -5.38 -5.54
CA SER A 201 0.74 -6.42 -6.57
C SER A 201 -0.51 -6.24 -7.43
N ILE A 202 -0.35 -6.43 -8.73
CA ILE A 202 -1.46 -6.53 -9.71
C ILE A 202 -1.47 -7.91 -10.40
N ALA A 203 -0.60 -8.82 -9.98
CA ALA A 203 -0.40 -10.13 -10.61
C ALA A 203 -1.61 -11.06 -10.47
N TRP A 204 -2.40 -10.87 -9.41
CA TRP A 204 -3.65 -11.60 -9.14
C TRP A 204 -4.78 -11.23 -10.11
N SER A 205 -4.71 -10.07 -10.78
CA SER A 205 -5.81 -9.59 -11.60
C SER A 205 -5.91 -10.37 -12.92
N PRO A 206 -7.08 -10.95 -13.24
CA PRO A 206 -7.32 -11.56 -14.55
C PRO A 206 -7.50 -10.51 -15.66
N ASP A 207 -7.87 -9.28 -15.31
CA ASP A 207 -8.03 -8.14 -16.22
C ASP A 207 -7.46 -6.88 -15.57
N VAL A 208 -6.16 -6.68 -15.79
CA VAL A 208 -5.41 -5.55 -15.21
C VAL A 208 -5.96 -4.20 -15.65
N ASN A 209 -6.54 -4.11 -16.86
CA ASN A 209 -7.13 -2.87 -17.36
C ASN A 209 -8.40 -2.53 -16.60
N ALA A 210 -9.32 -3.48 -16.44
CA ALA A 210 -10.52 -3.27 -15.64
C ALA A 210 -10.17 -2.94 -14.18
N THR A 211 -9.23 -3.67 -13.57
CA THR A 211 -8.82 -3.46 -12.17
C THR A 211 -8.24 -2.06 -11.96
N LEU A 212 -7.21 -1.65 -12.70
CA LEU A 212 -6.57 -0.35 -12.48
C LEU A 212 -7.54 0.81 -12.77
N ASN A 213 -8.42 0.68 -13.76
CA ASN A 213 -9.45 1.68 -14.03
C ASN A 213 -10.52 1.77 -12.92
N ASP A 214 -10.91 0.65 -12.30
CA ASP A 214 -11.84 0.67 -11.16
C ASP A 214 -11.19 1.35 -9.95
N TRP A 215 -9.95 1.00 -9.64
CA TRP A 215 -9.20 1.59 -8.54
C TRP A 215 -8.97 3.08 -8.72
N ALA A 216 -8.59 3.52 -9.92
CA ALA A 216 -8.49 4.94 -10.24
C ALA A 216 -9.80 5.70 -9.97
N LYS A 217 -10.96 5.08 -10.23
CA LYS A 217 -12.27 5.67 -9.91
C LYS A 217 -12.51 5.72 -8.40
N ARG A 218 -12.19 4.64 -7.67
CA ARG A 218 -12.35 4.58 -6.20
C ARG A 218 -11.55 5.68 -5.51
N VAL A 219 -10.29 5.87 -5.89
CA VAL A 219 -9.41 6.91 -5.32
C VAL A 219 -9.95 8.31 -5.61
N ARG A 220 -10.35 8.59 -6.85
CA ARG A 220 -10.94 9.90 -7.20
C ARG A 220 -12.26 10.19 -6.49
N ARG A 221 -13.07 9.16 -6.20
CA ARG A 221 -14.30 9.31 -5.39
C ARG A 221 -13.99 9.59 -3.92
N ALA A 222 -12.86 9.14 -3.41
CA ALA A 222 -12.42 9.46 -2.05
C ALA A 222 -12.00 10.93 -1.91
N GLY A 223 -11.49 11.55 -2.99
CA GLY A 223 -11.25 12.99 -3.05
C GLY A 223 -10.52 13.40 -4.34
N ALA A 224 -10.78 14.60 -4.85
CA ALA A 224 -10.10 15.12 -6.04
C ALA A 224 -8.62 15.47 -5.80
N ASP A 225 -8.27 15.69 -4.54
CA ASP A 225 -6.90 15.89 -4.03
C ASP A 225 -6.11 14.58 -3.92
N LYS A 226 -6.78 13.42 -3.96
CA LYS A 226 -6.12 12.12 -3.81
C LYS A 226 -5.30 11.76 -5.05
N LEU A 227 -4.14 11.18 -4.79
CA LEU A 227 -3.22 10.71 -5.82
C LEU A 227 -3.54 9.26 -6.18
N TRP A 228 -3.88 9.03 -7.44
CA TRP A 228 -3.91 7.68 -7.98
C TRP A 228 -2.50 7.31 -8.46
N VAL A 229 -1.88 6.35 -7.77
CA VAL A 229 -0.58 5.81 -8.12
C VAL A 229 -0.79 4.44 -8.77
N ALA A 230 -0.70 4.39 -10.11
CA ALA A 230 -0.93 3.15 -10.84
C ALA A 230 0.29 2.24 -10.84
N THR A 231 0.05 0.94 -10.72
CA THR A 231 1.11 -0.06 -10.66
C THR A 231 1.38 -0.70 -12.02
N ALA A 232 2.65 -0.73 -12.42
CA ALA A 232 3.15 -1.56 -13.52
C ALA A 232 3.99 -2.72 -12.96
N MET A 233 3.76 -3.93 -13.44
CA MET A 233 4.39 -5.15 -12.89
C MET A 233 4.70 -6.16 -13.99
N PRO A 234 5.94 -6.69 -14.07
CA PRO A 234 6.36 -7.52 -15.20
C PRO A 234 5.88 -8.97 -15.10
N GLY A 235 5.53 -9.41 -13.90
CA GLY A 235 5.11 -10.77 -13.54
C GLY A 235 5.41 -11.00 -12.06
N TYR A 236 5.22 -12.23 -11.61
CA TYR A 236 5.40 -12.62 -10.22
C TYR A 236 5.65 -14.13 -10.12
N ASP A 237 6.50 -14.58 -9.22
CA ASP A 237 6.68 -16.00 -8.90
C ASP A 237 7.34 -16.14 -7.52
N ASP A 238 6.55 -16.48 -6.50
CA ASP A 238 7.04 -16.77 -5.15
C ASP A 238 7.10 -18.27 -4.83
N THR A 239 7.07 -19.14 -5.85
CA THR A 239 7.08 -20.61 -5.68
C THR A 239 8.36 -21.18 -5.06
N ARG A 240 9.39 -20.35 -4.88
CA ARG A 240 10.66 -20.68 -4.21
C ARG A 240 10.72 -20.20 -2.77
N THR A 241 9.66 -19.57 -2.27
CA THR A 241 9.54 -19.18 -0.87
C THR A 241 9.09 -20.36 0.00
N THR A 242 9.15 -20.19 1.32
CA THR A 242 8.63 -21.14 2.30
C THR A 242 7.14 -20.96 2.60
N ARG A 243 6.46 -20.07 1.86
CA ARG A 243 5.03 -19.79 2.05
C ARG A 243 4.18 -21.03 1.80
N ALA A 244 3.18 -21.23 2.66
CA ALA A 244 2.25 -22.35 2.55
C ALA A 244 1.45 -22.33 1.24
N VAL A 245 1.15 -21.13 0.72
CA VAL A 245 0.51 -20.91 -0.56
C VAL A 245 1.43 -20.02 -1.39
N THR A 246 1.70 -20.48 -2.61
CA THR A 246 2.51 -19.75 -3.59
C THR A 246 1.69 -19.46 -4.84
N PHE A 247 2.09 -18.41 -5.55
CA PHE A 247 1.43 -17.90 -6.72
C PHE A 247 2.47 -17.54 -7.78
N ALA A 248 2.13 -17.79 -9.04
CA ALA A 248 2.97 -17.40 -10.17
C ALA A 248 2.11 -16.76 -11.26
N ARG A 249 2.58 -15.61 -11.74
CA ARG A 249 2.09 -14.89 -12.91
C ARG A 249 3.22 -14.81 -13.92
N SER A 250 3.05 -15.54 -15.02
CA SER A 250 4.00 -15.52 -16.13
C SER A 250 4.20 -14.10 -16.65
N ARG A 251 5.44 -13.79 -17.03
CA ARG A 251 5.75 -12.54 -17.73
C ARG A 251 5.27 -12.55 -19.18
N GLU A 252 4.93 -13.72 -19.73
CA GLU A 252 4.40 -13.92 -21.08
C GLU A 252 5.29 -13.27 -22.17
N GLY A 253 6.62 -13.43 -22.06
CA GLY A 253 7.57 -12.80 -22.97
C GLY A 253 7.56 -11.26 -22.92
N GLY A 254 7.10 -10.68 -21.81
CA GLY A 254 6.90 -9.25 -21.61
C GLY A 254 5.48 -8.77 -21.90
N ASN A 255 4.58 -9.61 -22.43
CA ASN A 255 3.21 -9.20 -22.73
C ASN A 255 2.41 -8.81 -21.49
N PHE A 256 2.63 -9.49 -20.36
CA PHE A 256 1.99 -9.11 -19.10
C PHE A 256 2.47 -7.71 -18.65
N TYR A 257 3.76 -7.40 -18.79
CA TYR A 257 4.29 -6.08 -18.45
C TYR A 257 3.72 -4.97 -19.35
N ARG A 258 3.63 -5.22 -20.67
CA ARG A 258 2.97 -4.30 -21.60
C ARG A 258 1.52 -4.05 -21.21
N ALA A 259 0.79 -5.11 -20.84
CA ALA A 259 -0.60 -5.00 -20.42
C ALA A 259 -0.76 -4.16 -19.15
N THR A 260 0.09 -4.35 -18.14
CA THR A 260 0.05 -3.54 -16.91
C THR A 260 0.42 -2.08 -17.17
N TRP A 261 1.42 -1.79 -18.02
CA TRP A 261 1.74 -0.42 -18.44
C TRP A 261 0.60 0.26 -19.20
N ASN A 262 0.03 -0.43 -20.20
CA ASN A 262 -1.10 0.10 -20.96
C ASN A 262 -2.30 0.39 -20.05
N ALA A 263 -2.60 -0.51 -19.13
CA ALA A 263 -3.66 -0.33 -18.13
C ALA A 263 -3.37 0.83 -17.18
N ALA A 264 -2.11 0.95 -16.71
CA ALA A 264 -1.68 2.05 -15.86
C ALA A 264 -1.88 3.39 -16.57
N ILE A 265 -1.38 3.55 -17.79
CA ILE A 265 -1.54 4.78 -18.59
C ILE A 265 -3.02 5.08 -18.87
N ALA A 266 -3.79 4.07 -19.29
CA ALA A 266 -5.22 4.20 -19.58
C ALA A 266 -6.05 4.61 -18.34
N SER A 267 -5.56 4.32 -17.13
CA SER A 267 -6.22 4.74 -15.90
C SER A 267 -6.02 6.22 -15.56
N HIS A 268 -5.25 6.97 -16.35
CA HIS A 268 -4.89 8.39 -16.16
C HIS A 268 -4.30 8.70 -14.77
N PRO A 269 -3.15 8.12 -14.40
CA PRO A 269 -2.62 8.22 -13.05
C PRO A 269 -1.87 9.53 -12.82
N ASP A 270 -1.73 9.88 -11.54
CA ASP A 270 -0.86 10.98 -11.10
C ASP A 270 0.61 10.57 -11.11
N LEU A 271 0.86 9.29 -10.79
CA LEU A 271 2.18 8.67 -10.69
C LEU A 271 2.07 7.22 -11.17
N VAL A 272 3.12 6.71 -11.80
CA VAL A 272 3.26 5.25 -11.97
C VAL A 272 4.32 4.75 -11.00
N VAL A 273 4.04 3.63 -10.34
CA VAL A 273 5.02 2.87 -9.55
C VAL A 273 5.23 1.50 -10.17
N ILE A 274 6.49 1.07 -10.25
CA ILE A 274 6.85 -0.25 -10.76
C ILE A 274 7.08 -1.19 -9.57
N THR A 275 6.38 -2.32 -9.58
CA THR A 275 6.64 -3.45 -8.69
C THR A 275 7.35 -4.53 -9.51
N SER A 276 8.67 -4.64 -9.48
CA SER A 276 9.66 -3.88 -8.70
C SER A 276 10.93 -3.66 -9.51
N PHE A 277 11.86 -2.81 -9.03
CA PHE A 277 13.20 -2.77 -9.60
C PHE A 277 13.92 -4.11 -9.40
N ASN A 278 14.02 -4.58 -8.15
CA ASN A 278 14.88 -5.73 -7.81
C ASN A 278 14.31 -6.66 -6.72
N GLU A 279 12.99 -6.89 -6.65
CA GLU A 279 12.46 -7.93 -5.76
C GLU A 279 12.61 -9.33 -6.37
N TRP A 280 13.77 -9.92 -6.12
CA TRP A 280 14.18 -11.19 -6.70
C TRP A 280 13.49 -12.40 -6.08
N VAL A 281 13.05 -12.33 -4.82
CA VAL A 281 12.41 -13.48 -4.14
C VAL A 281 11.01 -13.73 -4.71
N GLU A 282 10.32 -12.66 -5.08
CA GLU A 282 8.99 -12.71 -5.72
C GLU A 282 9.04 -12.64 -7.24
N ALA A 283 10.24 -12.66 -7.83
CA ALA A 283 10.48 -12.63 -9.26
C ALA A 283 9.78 -11.48 -10.01
N SER A 284 9.62 -10.32 -9.37
CA SER A 284 8.95 -9.13 -9.94
C SER A 284 9.95 -8.08 -10.47
N GLN A 285 11.25 -8.35 -10.40
CA GLN A 285 12.33 -7.46 -10.80
C GLN A 285 12.29 -7.05 -12.28
N ILE A 286 12.62 -5.79 -12.57
CA ILE A 286 12.97 -5.31 -13.91
C ILE A 286 14.49 -5.11 -14.07
N GLU A 287 15.26 -5.27 -12.99
CA GLU A 287 16.72 -5.27 -12.99
C GLU A 287 17.26 -6.28 -14.03
N PRO A 288 18.34 -5.95 -14.76
CA PRO A 288 18.90 -6.84 -15.75
C PRO A 288 19.29 -8.20 -15.17
N SER A 289 18.85 -9.25 -15.84
CA SER A 289 19.03 -10.62 -15.37
C SER A 289 19.73 -11.51 -16.37
N VAL A 290 20.17 -12.69 -15.93
CA VAL A 290 20.76 -13.71 -16.81
C VAL A 290 19.75 -14.17 -17.87
N THR A 291 18.48 -14.36 -17.48
CA THR A 291 17.45 -14.86 -18.40
C THR A 291 16.93 -13.77 -19.34
N TYR A 292 16.73 -12.55 -18.84
CA TYR A 292 16.00 -11.49 -19.55
C TYR A 292 16.89 -10.37 -20.08
N GLY A 293 18.17 -10.33 -19.69
CA GLY A 293 19.07 -9.22 -20.02
C GLY A 293 18.43 -7.88 -19.67
N ASN A 294 18.49 -6.92 -20.59
CA ASN A 294 17.89 -5.59 -20.41
C ASN A 294 16.41 -5.49 -20.82
N GLN A 295 15.76 -6.60 -21.20
CA GLN A 295 14.43 -6.56 -21.82
C GLN A 295 13.43 -5.71 -21.01
N TYR A 296 13.36 -5.88 -19.69
CA TYR A 296 12.39 -5.16 -18.87
C TYR A 296 12.75 -3.69 -18.67
N LEU A 297 14.03 -3.32 -18.57
CA LEU A 297 14.44 -1.91 -18.60
C LEU A 297 14.11 -1.24 -19.95
N ASP A 298 14.26 -1.97 -21.06
CA ASP A 298 13.93 -1.45 -22.39
C ASP A 298 12.43 -1.20 -22.55
N LEU A 299 11.60 -2.12 -22.04
CA LEU A 299 10.16 -1.91 -21.95
C LEU A 299 9.80 -0.75 -21.04
N THR A 300 10.41 -0.65 -19.86
CA THR A 300 10.20 0.48 -18.95
C THR A 300 10.54 1.80 -19.65
N ARG A 301 11.64 1.87 -20.40
CA ARG A 301 12.03 3.07 -21.16
C ARG A 301 10.96 3.48 -22.17
N GLU A 302 10.44 2.54 -22.93
CA GLU A 302 9.38 2.77 -23.94
C GLU A 302 8.13 3.35 -23.28
N TYR A 303 7.60 2.67 -22.25
CA TYR A 303 6.34 3.08 -21.62
C TYR A 303 6.47 4.28 -20.69
N ALA A 304 7.60 4.45 -20.01
CA ALA A 304 7.88 5.67 -19.25
C ALA A 304 7.93 6.88 -20.17
N ALA A 305 8.58 6.78 -21.34
CA ALA A 305 8.57 7.84 -22.33
C ALA A 305 7.15 8.14 -22.84
N GLN A 306 6.35 7.11 -23.12
CA GLN A 306 4.94 7.28 -23.49
C GLN A 306 4.15 8.00 -22.40
N PHE A 307 4.24 7.56 -21.15
CA PHE A 307 3.53 8.16 -20.02
C PHE A 307 3.94 9.62 -19.80
N LYS A 308 5.24 9.91 -19.83
CA LYS A 308 5.79 11.25 -19.62
C LYS A 308 5.52 12.22 -20.77
N SER A 309 5.09 11.72 -21.93
CA SER A 309 4.69 12.56 -23.06
C SER A 309 3.31 13.20 -22.89
N ALA A 310 2.50 12.70 -21.96
CA ALA A 310 1.20 13.27 -21.60
C ALA A 310 1.31 14.22 -20.39
N ALA A 311 0.45 15.23 -20.32
CA ALA A 311 0.32 16.02 -19.10
C ALA A 311 -0.39 15.20 -18.00
N PRO A 312 -0.06 15.38 -16.71
CA PRO A 312 -0.84 14.79 -15.63
C PRO A 312 -2.29 15.28 -15.64
N PRO A 313 -3.24 14.50 -15.12
CA PRO A 313 -4.65 14.92 -15.06
C PRO A 313 -4.81 16.12 -14.11
N SER A 314 -5.41 17.19 -14.63
CA SER A 314 -5.82 18.35 -13.83
C SER A 314 -6.90 17.98 -12.80
N ALA A 315 -7.05 18.80 -11.76
CA ALA A 315 -8.11 18.60 -10.77
C ALA A 315 -9.53 18.57 -11.40
N GLN A 316 -9.76 19.38 -12.44
CA GLN A 316 -11.02 19.39 -13.17
C GLN A 316 -11.24 18.11 -13.98
N GLU A 317 -10.19 17.58 -14.62
CA GLU A 317 -10.26 16.27 -15.29
C GLU A 317 -10.50 15.14 -14.30
N LYS A 318 -9.84 15.14 -13.14
CA LYS A 318 -10.09 14.16 -12.07
C LYS A 318 -11.56 14.19 -11.62
N LEU A 319 -12.11 15.38 -11.40
CA LEU A 319 -13.52 15.56 -11.06
C LEU A 319 -14.45 15.07 -12.16
N ALA A 320 -14.14 15.35 -13.43
CA ALA A 320 -14.92 14.89 -14.57
C ALA A 320 -14.88 13.36 -14.72
N LEU A 321 -13.70 12.75 -14.58
CA LEU A 321 -13.49 11.30 -14.60
C LEU A 321 -14.22 10.61 -13.43
N ALA A 322 -14.25 11.23 -12.26
CA ALA A 322 -15.02 10.75 -11.11
C ALA A 322 -16.54 10.79 -11.39
N ALA A 323 -17.03 11.90 -11.95
CA ALA A 323 -18.45 12.10 -12.23
C ALA A 323 -18.97 11.20 -13.36
N ALA A 324 -18.19 10.98 -14.41
CA ALA A 324 -18.52 10.06 -15.50
C ALA A 324 -18.65 8.59 -15.04
N ALA A 325 -18.09 8.26 -13.87
CA ALA A 325 -18.12 6.94 -13.26
C ALA A 325 -19.20 6.75 -12.18
N ALA A 326 -20.06 7.74 -11.94
CA ALA A 326 -21.23 7.57 -11.07
C ALA A 326 -22.30 6.72 -11.78
N PRO A 327 -22.99 5.78 -11.10
CA PRO A 327 -24.07 5.03 -11.72
C PRO A 327 -25.17 5.99 -12.18
N ARG A 328 -25.66 5.79 -13.40
CA ARG A 328 -26.91 6.40 -13.90
C ARG A 328 -28.02 6.13 -12.87
N PRO A 329 -28.94 7.08 -12.59
CA PRO A 329 -30.03 6.84 -11.64
C PRO A 329 -30.77 5.57 -12.00
N THR A 330 -30.91 4.69 -11.01
CA THR A 330 -31.67 3.44 -11.08
C THR A 330 -33.08 3.74 -11.59
N PRO A 331 -33.62 3.02 -12.59
CA PRO A 331 -35.02 3.17 -12.95
C PRO A 331 -35.87 2.84 -11.72
N THR A 332 -36.76 3.77 -11.35
CA THR A 332 -37.73 3.59 -10.27
C THR A 332 -38.69 2.46 -10.64
N TYR A 333 -38.41 1.24 -10.17
CA TYR A 333 -39.40 0.16 -10.17
C TYR A 333 -40.26 0.34 -8.92
N GLY A 334 -41.53 0.67 -9.11
CA GLY A 334 -42.50 0.77 -8.04
C GLY A 334 -42.68 -0.57 -7.33
N MET A 335 -42.35 -0.63 -6.04
CA MET A 335 -42.71 -1.77 -5.19
C MET A 335 -44.17 -1.66 -4.77
N VAL A 336 -44.95 -2.68 -5.10
CA VAL A 336 -46.23 -2.97 -4.46
C VAL A 336 -45.92 -3.61 -3.11
N ALA A 337 -46.45 -3.01 -2.04
CA ALA A 337 -46.28 -3.49 -0.67
C ALA A 337 -47.05 -4.81 -0.43
N ALA A 338 -46.41 -5.75 0.25
CA ALA A 338 -47.06 -6.87 0.93
C ALA A 338 -46.85 -6.73 2.46
N PRO A 339 -47.81 -7.12 3.32
CA PRO A 339 -47.79 -6.75 4.73
C PRO A 339 -46.95 -7.71 5.60
N PHE A 340 -46.26 -7.14 6.60
CA PHE A 340 -45.54 -7.84 7.67
C PHE A 340 -46.48 -8.45 8.73
N PRO A 341 -46.09 -9.56 9.39
CA PRO A 341 -46.70 -10.01 10.65
C PRO A 341 -46.04 -9.34 11.90
N PRO A 342 -46.73 -9.30 13.05
CA PRO A 342 -46.33 -8.54 14.25
C PRO A 342 -45.28 -9.25 15.14
N PRO A 343 -44.64 -8.51 16.09
CA PRO A 343 -43.48 -8.99 16.84
C PRO A 343 -43.84 -9.85 18.07
N ALA A 344 -42.98 -10.82 18.40
CA ALA A 344 -43.04 -11.59 19.65
C ALA A 344 -42.12 -11.01 20.73
N ALA A 345 -42.52 -11.22 21.99
CA ALA A 345 -42.13 -10.51 23.20
C ALA A 345 -40.71 -10.79 23.76
N SER A 346 -40.22 -9.82 24.54
CA SER A 346 -38.95 -9.77 25.29
C SER A 346 -38.90 -10.70 26.52
N PHE A 347 -37.74 -11.34 26.74
CA PHE A 347 -37.36 -11.99 28.01
C PHE A 347 -36.10 -11.33 28.62
N PRO A 348 -35.92 -11.36 29.96
CA PRO A 348 -34.87 -10.62 30.65
C PRO A 348 -33.49 -11.29 30.58
N SER A 349 -32.45 -10.45 30.64
CA SER A 349 -31.02 -10.81 30.63
C SER A 349 -30.52 -11.30 32.00
N PRO A 350 -29.68 -12.36 32.09
CA PRO A 350 -28.95 -12.69 33.31
C PRO A 350 -27.53 -12.09 33.31
N THR A 351 -27.17 -11.45 34.42
CA THR A 351 -25.85 -10.92 34.75
C THR A 351 -24.83 -12.06 34.94
N ARG A 352 -23.63 -11.98 34.32
CA ARG A 352 -22.47 -12.84 34.62
C ARG A 352 -21.25 -11.99 34.99
N GLY A 353 -20.59 -12.38 36.09
CA GLY A 353 -19.40 -11.73 36.67
C GLY A 353 -18.08 -12.00 35.91
N PRO A 354 -16.95 -11.51 36.45
CA PRO A 354 -15.66 -11.47 35.75
C PRO A 354 -15.05 -12.88 35.58
N SER A 355 -14.43 -13.14 34.42
CA SER A 355 -13.77 -14.41 34.08
C SER A 355 -12.35 -14.17 33.52
N PRO A 356 -11.39 -15.10 33.71
CA PRO A 356 -9.96 -14.84 33.73
C PRO A 356 -9.30 -14.77 32.34
N THR A 357 -8.18 -14.05 32.27
CA THR A 357 -7.30 -13.88 31.10
C THR A 357 -6.70 -15.21 30.62
N PRO A 358 -6.89 -15.62 29.35
CA PRO A 358 -6.28 -16.85 28.82
C PRO A 358 -4.85 -16.63 28.26
N THR A 359 -3.98 -17.58 28.62
CA THR A 359 -2.63 -17.80 28.06
C THR A 359 -2.70 -18.38 26.65
N ALA A 360 -1.84 -17.91 25.73
CA ALA A 360 -1.83 -18.34 24.33
C ALA A 360 -1.33 -19.79 24.13
N THR A 361 -2.10 -20.58 23.38
CA THR A 361 -1.73 -21.91 22.86
C THR A 361 -1.58 -21.81 21.34
N PRO A 362 -0.54 -22.37 20.70
CA PRO A 362 -0.38 -22.31 19.24
C PRO A 362 -1.49 -23.09 18.50
N ILE A 363 -2.07 -22.48 17.45
CA ILE A 363 -3.17 -23.01 16.62
C ILE A 363 -2.59 -23.74 15.40
N SER A 364 -3.13 -24.93 15.10
CA SER A 364 -2.90 -25.67 13.84
C SER A 364 -4.09 -25.43 12.90
N PHE A 365 -3.84 -24.96 11.67
CA PHE A 365 -4.90 -24.69 10.68
C PHE A 365 -5.24 -25.95 9.85
N ALA A 366 -6.53 -26.25 9.70
CA ALA A 366 -7.02 -27.29 8.79
C ALA A 366 -7.32 -26.66 7.44
N ALA A 367 -6.79 -27.22 6.35
CA ALA A 367 -6.97 -26.71 4.99
C ALA A 367 -8.37 -27.09 4.44
N TYR A 368 -9.13 -26.10 3.97
CA TYR A 368 -10.42 -26.30 3.29
C TYR A 368 -10.30 -26.05 1.79
N ARG A 369 -11.27 -26.54 0.99
CA ARG A 369 -11.30 -26.38 -0.47
C ARG A 369 -12.64 -25.84 -0.96
N THR A 370 -12.61 -24.90 -1.89
CA THR A 370 -13.83 -24.41 -2.58
C THR A 370 -14.41 -25.46 -3.51
N THR A 371 -15.73 -25.65 -3.49
CA THR A 371 -16.44 -26.61 -4.35
C THR A 371 -16.96 -25.97 -5.64
N ASP A 372 -16.90 -24.65 -5.80
CA ASP A 372 -17.23 -23.89 -7.01
C ASP A 372 -16.51 -22.52 -7.01
N ILE A 373 -16.74 -21.68 -8.03
CA ILE A 373 -16.32 -20.27 -8.05
C ILE A 373 -17.06 -19.53 -6.93
N LEU A 374 -16.32 -19.15 -5.89
CA LEU A 374 -16.88 -18.61 -4.66
C LEU A 374 -16.67 -17.10 -4.56
N ARG A 375 -17.72 -16.34 -4.26
CA ARG A 375 -17.63 -14.89 -4.07
C ARG A 375 -17.10 -14.59 -2.67
N VAL A 376 -16.09 -13.74 -2.59
CA VAL A 376 -15.55 -13.23 -1.32
C VAL A 376 -16.21 -11.89 -1.02
N ARG A 377 -16.60 -11.70 0.24
CA ARG A 377 -17.34 -10.52 0.69
C ARG A 377 -16.71 -9.86 1.90
N SER A 378 -17.04 -8.60 2.13
CA SER A 378 -16.57 -7.82 3.28
C SER A 378 -17.23 -8.21 4.60
N GLY A 379 -18.29 -9.02 4.59
CA GLY A 379 -18.99 -9.50 5.78
C GLY A 379 -19.84 -10.74 5.52
N PRO A 380 -20.36 -11.40 6.58
CA PRO A 380 -21.11 -12.65 6.49
C PRO A 380 -22.54 -12.41 6.01
N GLY A 381 -22.71 -12.28 4.69
CA GLY A 381 -24.03 -12.12 4.09
C GLY A 381 -23.97 -11.71 2.62
N THR A 382 -25.04 -11.98 1.87
CA THR A 382 -25.12 -11.64 0.45
C THR A 382 -25.29 -10.14 0.18
N THR A 383 -25.65 -9.38 1.22
CA THR A 383 -25.82 -7.92 1.21
C THR A 383 -24.51 -7.15 1.35
N TYR A 384 -23.44 -7.79 1.84
CA TYR A 384 -22.11 -7.18 1.97
C TYR A 384 -21.41 -7.06 0.62
N GLU A 385 -20.54 -6.05 0.49
CA GLU A 385 -19.80 -5.78 -0.75
C GLU A 385 -19.03 -7.02 -1.21
N MET A 386 -19.08 -7.28 -2.52
CA MET A 386 -18.27 -8.33 -3.14
C MET A 386 -16.85 -7.79 -3.33
N LEU A 387 -15.90 -8.37 -2.60
CA LEU A 387 -14.48 -8.04 -2.69
C LEU A 387 -13.82 -8.73 -3.89
N GLY A 388 -14.24 -9.96 -4.19
CA GLY A 388 -13.61 -10.74 -5.24
C GLY A 388 -14.27 -12.10 -5.47
N LYS A 389 -13.55 -12.96 -6.19
CA LYS A 389 -13.96 -14.36 -6.43
C LYS A 389 -12.76 -15.27 -6.29
N LEU A 390 -12.99 -16.44 -5.72
CA LEU A 390 -12.06 -17.56 -5.65
C LEU A 390 -12.47 -18.60 -6.68
N PRO A 391 -11.53 -19.20 -7.41
CA PRO A 391 -11.84 -20.28 -8.33
C PRO A 391 -12.29 -21.55 -7.56
N ARG A 392 -12.87 -22.51 -8.29
CA ARG A 392 -13.11 -23.86 -7.78
C ARG A 392 -11.78 -24.53 -7.42
N ASP A 393 -11.79 -25.44 -6.44
CA ASP A 393 -10.64 -26.20 -5.94
C ASP A 393 -9.56 -25.36 -5.24
N PHE A 394 -9.85 -24.08 -4.96
CA PHE A 394 -8.97 -23.18 -4.23
C PHE A 394 -8.89 -23.57 -2.75
N VAL A 395 -7.67 -23.59 -2.20
CA VAL A 395 -7.42 -23.98 -0.81
C VAL A 395 -7.45 -22.76 0.10
N LEU A 396 -8.16 -22.88 1.22
CA LEU A 396 -8.45 -21.79 2.14
C LEU A 396 -8.08 -22.18 3.56
N ASP A 397 -7.48 -21.25 4.29
CA ASP A 397 -7.40 -21.29 5.73
C ASP A 397 -8.63 -20.60 6.32
N ILE A 398 -9.37 -21.33 7.16
CA ILE A 398 -10.54 -20.79 7.85
C ILE A 398 -10.10 -20.17 9.17
N LEU A 399 -10.33 -18.87 9.29
CA LEU A 399 -9.98 -18.07 10.45
C LEU A 399 -11.14 -17.98 11.47
N GLY A 400 -12.38 -18.19 11.04
CA GLY A 400 -13.56 -18.10 11.90
C GLY A 400 -14.87 -18.43 11.18
N ARG A 401 -16.00 -18.29 11.88
CA ARG A 401 -17.36 -18.53 11.35
C ARG A 401 -18.35 -17.49 11.88
N SER A 402 -19.42 -17.22 11.14
CA SER A 402 -20.53 -16.40 11.60
C SER A 402 -21.32 -17.12 12.71
N GLU A 403 -22.11 -16.38 13.49
CA GLU A 403 -22.93 -16.92 14.59
C GLU A 403 -23.89 -18.03 14.13
N ASP A 404 -24.44 -17.89 12.92
CA ASP A 404 -25.31 -18.87 12.26
C ASP A 404 -24.55 -19.99 11.51
N SER A 405 -23.21 -19.94 11.53
CA SER A 405 -22.30 -20.83 10.79
C SER A 405 -22.54 -20.92 9.28
N GLN A 406 -23.27 -19.96 8.67
CA GLN A 406 -23.51 -19.93 7.23
C GLN A 406 -22.35 -19.31 6.44
N TRP A 407 -21.45 -18.61 7.11
CA TRP A 407 -20.30 -17.93 6.52
C TRP A 407 -19.02 -18.28 7.26
N LEU A 408 -17.94 -18.45 6.51
CA LEU A 408 -16.60 -18.69 6.99
C LEU A 408 -15.72 -17.48 6.71
N ALA A 409 -14.96 -17.08 7.71
CA ALA A 409 -13.97 -16.04 7.59
C ALA A 409 -12.65 -16.68 7.11
N ILE A 410 -12.01 -16.08 6.11
CA ILE A 410 -10.79 -16.56 5.47
C ILE A 410 -9.71 -15.50 5.49
N ALA A 411 -8.46 -15.94 5.52
CA ALA A 411 -7.36 -15.09 5.08
C ALA A 411 -7.54 -14.87 3.58
N TYR A 412 -7.80 -13.63 3.15
CA TYR A 412 -7.93 -13.31 1.73
C TYR A 412 -6.70 -12.50 1.29
N PRO A 413 -5.68 -13.16 0.71
CA PRO A 413 -4.35 -12.58 0.56
C PRO A 413 -4.31 -11.34 -0.34
N ASP A 414 -5.20 -11.27 -1.32
CA ASP A 414 -5.22 -10.19 -2.33
C ASP A 414 -5.74 -8.85 -1.77
N PHE A 415 -6.22 -8.82 -0.52
CA PHE A 415 -6.95 -7.69 0.06
C PHE A 415 -6.49 -7.29 1.48
N GLY A 416 -5.38 -7.84 2.01
CA GLY A 416 -4.82 -7.43 3.30
C GLY A 416 -5.76 -7.57 4.52
N SER A 417 -6.95 -8.18 4.40
CA SER A 417 -7.94 -8.32 5.46
C SER A 417 -8.73 -9.62 5.38
N LEU A 418 -9.42 -9.93 6.48
CA LEU A 418 -10.43 -10.99 6.64
C LEU A 418 -11.49 -10.91 5.53
N GLY A 419 -11.66 -11.98 4.75
CA GLY A 419 -12.73 -12.12 3.76
C GLY A 419 -13.80 -13.10 4.25
N TRP A 420 -15.05 -12.94 3.81
CA TRP A 420 -16.13 -13.87 4.15
C TRP A 420 -16.60 -14.64 2.91
N VAL A 421 -16.71 -15.96 3.06
CA VAL A 421 -17.20 -16.87 2.02
C VAL A 421 -18.32 -17.74 2.57
N SER A 422 -19.23 -18.18 1.71
CA SER A 422 -20.34 -19.03 2.15
C SER A 422 -19.83 -20.42 2.51
N ALA A 423 -20.22 -20.90 3.70
CA ALA A 423 -19.82 -22.22 4.22
C ALA A 423 -20.33 -23.38 3.35
N GLU A 424 -21.43 -23.16 2.61
CA GLU A 424 -22.04 -24.16 1.71
C GLU A 424 -21.08 -24.61 0.59
N PHE A 425 -20.14 -23.76 0.19
CA PHE A 425 -19.25 -24.01 -0.95
C PHE A 425 -17.81 -24.33 -0.54
N VAL A 426 -17.61 -24.80 0.70
CA VAL A 426 -16.29 -25.05 1.27
C VAL A 426 -16.30 -26.40 2.00
N THR A 427 -15.33 -27.27 1.70
CA THR A 427 -15.24 -28.62 2.29
C THR A 427 -13.87 -28.86 2.96
N PRO A 428 -13.81 -29.52 4.13
CA PRO A 428 -12.53 -29.85 4.77
C PRO A 428 -11.71 -30.79 3.89
N ARG A 429 -10.40 -30.61 3.85
CA ARG A 429 -9.49 -31.64 3.35
C ARG A 429 -9.12 -32.56 4.50
N ASP A 430 -9.67 -33.77 4.48
CA ASP A 430 -9.36 -34.89 5.38
C ASP A 430 -9.44 -34.60 6.90
N GLY A 431 -10.63 -34.76 7.48
CA GLY A 431 -10.78 -35.46 8.77
C GLY A 431 -10.79 -34.70 10.10
N HIS A 432 -10.84 -33.36 10.16
CA HIS A 432 -10.91 -32.65 11.45
C HIS A 432 -12.01 -31.57 11.50
N GLU A 433 -13.01 -31.79 12.36
CA GLU A 433 -14.13 -30.88 12.63
C GLU A 433 -13.97 -30.29 14.04
N GLN A 434 -13.70 -28.98 14.17
CA GLN A 434 -14.26 -28.03 15.16
C GLN A 434 -13.45 -26.72 15.23
N PHE A 435 -14.14 -25.57 15.26
CA PHE A 435 -13.59 -24.23 15.53
C PHE A 435 -14.49 -23.46 16.52
N PRO A 436 -13.94 -22.55 17.34
CA PRO A 436 -14.73 -21.69 18.24
C PRO A 436 -15.56 -20.61 17.49
N VAL A 437 -16.60 -20.11 18.16
CA VAL A 437 -17.54 -19.06 17.68
C VAL A 437 -17.01 -17.69 18.09
N GLU A 438 -16.96 -16.73 17.16
CA GLU A 438 -16.60 -15.33 17.43
C GLU A 438 -17.77 -14.41 17.04
N VAL A 439 -18.15 -13.48 17.93
CA VAL A 439 -19.32 -12.61 17.80
C VAL A 439 -18.90 -11.28 17.17
N ALA A 440 -19.67 -10.79 16.19
CA ALA A 440 -19.41 -9.52 15.49
C ALA A 440 -19.59 -8.28 16.42
N PRO A 441 -18.92 -7.14 16.14
CA PRO A 441 -19.08 -5.91 16.92
C PRO A 441 -20.49 -5.30 16.74
N LEU A 442 -21.08 -4.83 17.83
CA LEU A 442 -22.36 -4.11 17.83
C LEU A 442 -22.18 -2.66 17.32
N GLU A 443 -23.18 -2.19 16.55
CA GLU A 443 -23.31 -0.78 16.14
C GLU A 443 -23.38 0.15 17.36
N THR A 444 -22.64 1.27 17.34
CA THR A 444 -22.67 2.28 18.41
C THR A 444 -23.66 3.40 18.08
N ASP A 445 -24.62 3.60 18.97
CA ASP A 445 -25.45 4.82 19.03
C ASP A 445 -24.84 5.83 20.02
N ALA A 446 -25.09 7.11 19.76
CA ALA A 446 -24.31 8.23 20.26
C ALA A 446 -24.59 8.62 21.74
N GLY A 447 -23.50 8.93 22.46
CA GLY A 447 -23.38 10.07 23.38
C GLY A 447 -23.91 9.95 24.82
N ALA A 448 -22.98 9.99 25.81
CA ALA A 448 -23.09 10.83 27.02
C ALA A 448 -21.79 10.80 27.84
N LYS A 449 -21.41 11.97 28.36
CA LYS A 449 -20.23 12.26 29.18
C LYS A 449 -20.26 11.53 30.54
N ASN A 450 -19.09 11.14 31.06
CA ASN A 450 -18.58 11.57 32.36
C ASN A 450 -17.18 10.99 32.66
N VAL A 451 -16.29 11.86 33.13
CA VAL A 451 -14.95 11.59 33.69
C VAL A 451 -15.13 11.29 35.20
N PRO A 452 -14.33 10.38 35.79
CA PRO A 452 -13.33 10.86 36.75
C PRO A 452 -11.95 10.18 36.69
N THR A 453 -10.96 11.00 37.02
CA THR A 453 -9.54 10.82 37.34
C THR A 453 -9.19 9.75 38.39
N SER A 454 -8.03 9.11 38.22
CA SER A 454 -7.07 8.85 39.32
C SER A 454 -5.65 8.62 38.80
N GLN A 455 -4.69 9.33 39.41
CA GLN A 455 -3.24 9.16 39.33
C GLN A 455 -2.83 7.87 40.05
N ASP A 456 -1.78 7.17 39.61
CA ASP A 456 -0.51 7.13 40.38
C ASP A 456 0.68 6.50 39.61
N THR A 457 1.85 6.89 40.11
CA THR A 457 3.28 6.67 39.84
C THR A 457 3.87 5.38 39.24
N GLN A 458 4.89 5.63 38.40
CA GLN A 458 6.27 5.06 38.35
C GLN A 458 6.51 3.55 38.56
N ASP A 459 7.10 2.89 37.56
CA ASP A 459 8.52 2.49 37.60
C ASP A 459 9.00 1.95 36.24
N VAL A 460 10.22 2.32 35.85
CA VAL A 460 10.90 1.94 34.61
C VAL A 460 11.93 0.85 34.93
N PRO A 461 11.96 -0.27 34.20
CA PRO A 461 13.15 -1.10 34.09
C PRO A 461 13.82 -0.97 32.72
N ALA A 462 15.15 -0.94 32.77
CA ALA A 462 16.06 -0.87 31.64
C ALA A 462 15.97 -2.08 30.69
N LEU A 463 16.28 -1.82 29.41
CA LEU A 463 16.40 -2.80 28.33
C LEU A 463 17.57 -3.77 28.59
N PRO A 464 17.38 -5.09 28.46
CA PRO A 464 18.49 -6.02 28.30
C PRO A 464 18.94 -6.11 26.82
N ASP A 465 20.24 -6.30 26.65
CA ASP A 465 20.95 -6.52 25.38
C ASP A 465 20.21 -7.47 24.42
N ALA A 466 19.96 -6.99 23.20
CA ALA A 466 19.51 -7.82 22.10
C ALA A 466 20.72 -8.56 21.47
N GLN A 467 20.81 -9.86 21.72
CA GLN A 467 21.43 -10.77 20.76
C GLN A 467 20.38 -11.07 19.69
N ASP A 468 20.61 -10.55 18.49
CA ASP A 468 19.67 -10.62 17.36
C ASP A 468 19.56 -12.04 16.77
N PRO A 469 18.35 -12.62 16.70
CA PRO A 469 18.02 -13.54 15.64
C PRO A 469 17.58 -12.75 14.40
N LEU A 470 18.21 -13.09 13.27
CA LEU A 470 17.93 -12.64 11.90
C LEU A 470 16.41 -12.62 11.57
N PRO A 471 15.96 -11.74 10.65
CA PRO A 471 14.56 -11.66 10.28
C PRO A 471 14.04 -13.01 9.80
N ILE A 472 12.90 -13.39 10.37
CA ILE A 472 12.14 -14.58 10.01
C ILE A 472 11.62 -14.34 8.58
N TRP A 473 12.23 -15.03 7.62
CA TRP A 473 11.80 -15.05 6.23
C TRP A 473 10.45 -15.78 6.14
N TYR A 474 9.51 -15.19 5.39
CA TYR A 474 8.11 -15.64 5.20
C TYR A 474 7.93 -17.11 4.87
#